data_AF-F2JQ45-F1
#
_entry.id   AF-F2JQ45-F1
#
_cell.length_a   1.000
_cell.length_b   1.000
_cell.length_c   1.000
_cell.angle_alpha   90.00
_cell.angle_beta   90.00
_cell.angle_gamma   90.00
#
_symmetry.space_group_name_H-M   'P 1'
#
loop_
_entity.id
_entity.type
_entity.pdbx_description
1 polymer ?
#
loop_
_entity_poly.entity_id
_entity_poly.type
_entity_poly.pdbx_seq_one_letter_code
_entity_poly.pdbx_strand_id
1 'polypeptide(L)'
;MEKGYKKFIVATIIFFALAILLAVVFPIQEVESFIAAMVLLGVMMMILTALRMKESSAKIQDWIQSKVHIRPTITKIGLVLILIGGGMILLRKGENPNYMMWEASIVVMGGLLFLIGIFSKHFLFKNLIIATLMVFFTIVYVQKSQQPIQLRSIVLTSAFWVVTAISEIKRIKAKEKSTIFKSDFCKVEYHKNEKVVFLQWKQFCRGEDYRAPVKCAIELARTNKGCNFIVDARNGFEDDPADVEWGFKEFLPQMSETGCKQVVFIMNEVNDIEGEMDMWTKEFMKYFTVKRVTSYDEAITALTY
;
A
#
# COMPACT_ATOMS: atom_id res chain seq x y z
N MET A 1 3.67 -13.62 5.98
CA MET A 1 2.67 -12.66 6.51
C MET A 1 1.57 -12.32 5.51
N GLU A 2 1.88 -12.09 4.22
CA GLU A 2 0.93 -11.56 3.23
C GLU A 2 -0.32 -12.42 2.95
N LYS A 3 -0.17 -13.76 2.89
CA LYS A 3 -1.30 -14.69 2.69
C LYS A 3 -2.28 -14.71 3.87
N GLY A 4 -1.80 -14.52 5.10
CA GLY A 4 -2.64 -14.49 6.30
C GLY A 4 -3.51 -13.23 6.38
N TYR A 5 -2.93 -12.09 6.00
CA TYR A 5 -3.60 -10.80 6.02
C TYR A 5 -4.73 -10.72 4.96
N LYS A 6 -4.51 -11.27 3.76
CA LYS A 6 -5.55 -11.33 2.71
C LYS A 6 -6.76 -12.18 3.15
N LYS A 7 -6.51 -13.34 3.78
CA LYS A 7 -7.59 -14.20 4.31
C LYS A 7 -8.39 -13.50 5.42
N PHE A 8 -7.72 -12.72 6.27
CA PHE A 8 -8.36 -11.96 7.33
C PHE A 8 -9.29 -10.87 6.78
N ILE A 9 -8.82 -10.06 5.82
CA ILE A 9 -9.64 -9.01 5.21
C ILE A 9 -10.89 -9.60 4.55
N VAL A 10 -10.75 -10.71 3.82
CA VAL A 10 -11.89 -11.38 3.17
C VAL A 10 -12.89 -11.90 4.19
N ALA A 11 -12.42 -12.53 5.27
CA ALA A 11 -13.30 -13.03 6.34
C ALA A 11 -14.08 -11.89 7.03
N THR A 12 -13.42 -10.77 7.31
CA THR A 12 -14.06 -9.59 7.92
C THR A 12 -15.12 -9.00 6.99
N ILE A 13 -14.84 -8.88 5.68
CA ILE A 13 -15.82 -8.38 4.70
C ILE A 13 -17.04 -9.29 4.62
N ILE A 14 -16.85 -10.62 4.57
CA ILE A 14 -17.94 -11.58 4.53
C ILE A 14 -18.80 -11.49 5.80
N PHE A 15 -18.18 -11.36 6.96
CA PHE A 15 -18.88 -11.23 8.24
C PHE A 15 -19.78 -9.99 8.28
N PHE A 16 -19.26 -8.83 7.87
CA PHE A 16 -20.05 -7.60 7.81
C PHE A 16 -21.18 -7.67 6.77
N ALA A 17 -20.93 -8.28 5.61
CA ALA A 17 -21.97 -8.49 4.61
C ALA A 17 -23.10 -9.39 5.13
N LEU A 18 -22.77 -10.46 5.86
CA LEU A 18 -23.77 -11.34 6.48
C LEU A 18 -24.56 -10.62 7.57
N ALA A 19 -23.91 -9.82 8.41
CA ALA A 19 -24.57 -9.04 9.46
C ALA A 19 -25.55 -8.03 8.87
N ILE A 20 -25.19 -7.37 7.76
CA ILE A 20 -26.08 -6.45 7.04
C ILE A 20 -27.27 -7.21 6.42
N LEU A 21 -27.02 -8.37 5.79
CA LEU A 21 -28.08 -9.19 5.21
C LEU A 21 -29.10 -9.64 6.28
N LEU A 22 -28.61 -10.09 7.44
CA LEU A 22 -29.45 -10.51 8.55
C LEU A 22 -30.26 -9.32 9.12
N ALA A 23 -29.67 -8.13 9.22
CA ALA A 23 -30.37 -6.92 9.65
C ALA A 23 -31.50 -6.49 8.70
N VAL A 24 -31.44 -6.89 7.42
CA VAL A 24 -32.50 -6.60 6.43
C VAL A 24 -33.63 -7.64 6.49
N VAL A 25 -33.34 -8.88 6.87
CA VAL A 25 -34.30 -10.01 6.81
C VAL A 25 -35.14 -10.13 8.09
N PHE A 26 -34.66 -9.71 9.25
CA PHE A 26 -35.38 -9.86 10.53
C PHE A 26 -36.14 -8.59 10.96
N PRO A 27 -37.31 -8.71 11.61
CA PRO A 27 -38.11 -7.59 12.08
C PRO A 27 -37.46 -6.84 13.26
N ILE A 28 -37.61 -5.51 13.24
CA ILE A 28 -36.83 -4.49 13.98
C ILE A 28 -36.70 -4.72 15.50
N GLN A 29 -37.70 -5.34 16.15
CA GLN A 29 -37.71 -5.49 17.62
C GLN A 29 -36.73 -6.53 18.16
N GLU A 30 -36.26 -7.49 17.36
CA GLU A 30 -35.22 -8.47 17.75
C GLU A 30 -33.85 -8.12 17.19
N VAL A 31 -33.78 -7.10 16.32
CA VAL A 31 -32.58 -6.74 15.56
C VAL A 31 -31.58 -5.95 16.39
N GLU A 32 -32.01 -5.15 17.37
CA GLU A 32 -31.09 -4.33 18.17
C GLU A 32 -30.16 -5.18 19.06
N SER A 33 -30.71 -6.17 19.75
CA SER A 33 -29.94 -7.12 20.59
C SER A 33 -29.10 -8.06 19.73
N PHE A 34 -29.60 -8.46 18.56
CA PHE A 34 -28.85 -9.29 17.61
C PHE A 34 -27.68 -8.53 16.96
N ILE A 35 -27.89 -7.29 16.50
CA ILE A 35 -26.82 -6.44 15.95
C ILE A 35 -25.79 -6.11 17.03
N ALA A 36 -26.23 -5.79 18.25
CA ALA A 36 -25.31 -5.55 19.37
C ALA A 36 -24.44 -6.79 19.65
N ALA A 37 -25.04 -7.99 19.67
CA ALA A 37 -24.31 -9.25 19.85
C ALA A 37 -23.33 -9.52 18.69
N MET A 38 -23.74 -9.26 17.45
CA MET A 38 -22.91 -9.44 16.26
C MET A 38 -21.73 -8.46 16.21
N VAL A 39 -21.95 -7.20 16.61
CA VAL A 39 -20.88 -6.19 16.74
C VAL A 39 -19.92 -6.59 17.86
N LEU A 40 -20.42 -7.04 19.00
CA LEU A 40 -19.59 -7.52 20.11
C LEU A 40 -18.75 -8.73 19.69
N LEU A 41 -19.35 -9.67 18.96
CA LEU A 41 -18.68 -10.85 18.43
C LEU A 41 -17.61 -10.48 17.40
N GLY A 42 -17.90 -9.53 16.51
CA GLY A 42 -16.95 -8.99 15.54
C GLY A 42 -15.76 -8.30 16.22
N VAL A 43 -16.01 -7.48 17.24
CA VAL A 43 -14.96 -6.84 18.05
C VAL A 43 -14.14 -7.89 18.81
N MET A 44 -14.78 -8.88 19.41
CA MET A 44 -14.10 -9.98 20.10
C MET A 44 -13.22 -10.78 19.13
N MET A 45 -13.70 -11.10 17.92
CA MET A 45 -12.92 -11.79 16.89
C MET A 45 -11.74 -10.95 16.39
N MET A 46 -11.91 -9.63 16.27
CA MET A 46 -10.80 -8.72 15.95
C MET A 46 -9.76 -8.68 17.07
N ILE A 47 -10.18 -8.63 18.33
CA ILE A 47 -9.29 -8.67 19.51
C ILE A 47 -8.55 -10.01 19.57
N LEU A 48 -9.24 -11.14 19.45
CA LEU A 48 -8.64 -12.48 19.45
C LEU A 48 -7.65 -12.65 18.29
N THR A 49 -7.95 -12.11 17.11
CA THR A 49 -7.02 -12.14 15.99
C THR A 49 -5.81 -11.25 16.24
N ALA A 50 -5.99 -10.06 16.79
CA ALA A 50 -4.90 -9.18 17.18
C ALA A 50 -4.01 -9.81 18.27
N LEU A 51 -4.61 -10.51 19.24
CA LEU A 51 -3.91 -11.26 20.28
C LEU A 51 -3.16 -12.47 19.71
N ARG A 52 -3.76 -13.22 18.77
CA ARG A 52 -3.09 -14.34 18.07
C ARG A 52 -1.92 -13.86 17.20
N MET A 53 -2.06 -12.68 16.58
CA MET A 53 -0.95 -12.01 15.89
C MET A 53 0.12 -11.54 16.87
N LYS A 54 -0.25 -11.12 18.09
CA LYS A 54 0.68 -10.77 19.17
C LYS A 54 1.41 -11.99 19.75
N GLU A 55 0.76 -13.14 19.84
CA GLU A 55 1.38 -14.41 20.27
C GLU A 55 2.36 -14.95 19.22
N SER A 56 2.02 -14.78 17.94
CA SER A 56 2.98 -14.98 16.82
C SER A 56 4.10 -13.93 16.81
N SER A 57 3.89 -12.78 17.47
CA SER A 57 4.91 -11.75 17.68
C SER A 57 5.66 -11.88 18.99
N ALA A 58 5.31 -12.78 19.91
CA ALA A 58 6.09 -13.00 21.14
C ALA A 58 7.50 -13.54 20.82
N LYS A 59 7.60 -14.46 19.85
CA LYS A 59 8.89 -14.91 19.27
C LYS A 59 9.67 -13.79 18.57
N ILE A 60 8.98 -12.74 18.12
CA ILE A 60 9.57 -11.56 17.46
C ILE A 60 9.89 -10.48 18.50
N GLN A 61 9.14 -10.39 19.60
CA GLN A 61 9.38 -9.47 20.71
C GLN A 61 10.59 -9.90 21.53
N ASP A 62 10.82 -11.19 21.75
CA ASP A 62 12.09 -11.67 22.35
C ASP A 62 13.29 -11.33 21.46
N TRP A 63 13.14 -11.44 20.14
CA TRP A 63 14.16 -11.05 19.18
C TRP A 63 14.41 -9.53 19.15
N ILE A 64 13.36 -8.71 19.20
CA ILE A 64 13.45 -7.24 19.19
C ILE A 64 13.95 -6.68 20.54
N GLN A 65 13.52 -7.25 21.68
CA GLN A 65 13.99 -6.83 23.00
C GLN A 65 15.47 -7.17 23.23
N SER A 66 16.01 -8.17 22.52
CA SER A 66 17.46 -8.43 22.51
C SER A 66 18.28 -7.37 21.77
N LYS A 67 17.66 -6.44 21.02
CA LYS A 67 18.36 -5.51 20.11
C LYS A 67 18.04 -4.03 20.25
N VAL A 68 16.90 -3.59 20.81
CA VAL A 68 16.59 -2.14 20.93
C VAL A 68 15.73 -1.82 22.16
N HIS A 69 16.17 -0.84 22.94
CA HIS A 69 15.49 -0.30 24.13
C HIS A 69 14.34 0.66 23.74
N ILE A 70 13.07 0.26 23.90
CA ILE A 70 11.92 1.18 23.78
C ILE A 70 10.82 0.85 24.81
N ARG A 71 10.56 1.78 25.73
CA ARG A 71 9.25 2.03 26.41
C ARG A 71 8.94 3.52 26.32
N PRO A 72 7.77 3.92 25.77
CA PRO A 72 6.73 4.57 26.61
C PRO A 72 5.27 4.32 26.16
N THR A 73 5.00 3.40 25.22
CA THR A 73 3.69 3.26 24.57
C THR A 73 2.61 2.60 25.44
N ILE A 74 3.01 1.74 26.39
CA ILE A 74 2.08 0.96 27.24
C ILE A 74 1.33 1.88 28.22
N THR A 75 1.97 2.95 28.70
CA THR A 75 1.37 3.90 29.67
C THR A 75 0.22 4.70 29.06
N LYS A 76 0.26 4.98 27.74
CA LYS A 76 -0.76 5.76 27.04
C LYS A 76 -2.06 4.98 26.80
N ILE A 77 -1.97 3.67 26.60
CA ILE A 77 -3.14 2.79 26.40
C ILE A 77 -3.89 2.58 27.72
N GLY A 78 -3.16 2.41 28.82
CA GLY A 78 -3.76 2.32 30.16
C GLY A 78 -4.54 3.58 30.53
N LEU A 79 -4.02 4.76 30.20
CA LEU A 79 -4.67 6.05 30.47
C LEU A 79 -6.01 6.20 29.72
N VAL A 80 -6.07 5.79 28.44
CA VAL A 80 -7.30 5.87 27.63
C VAL A 80 -8.38 4.93 28.16
N LEU A 81 -8.00 3.70 28.57
CA LEU A 81 -8.95 2.74 29.13
C LEU A 81 -9.47 3.19 30.51
N ILE A 82 -8.63 3.84 31.32
CA ILE A 82 -9.04 4.44 32.60
C ILE A 82 -9.99 5.62 32.37
N LEU A 83 -9.77 6.44 31.34
CA LEU A 83 -10.67 7.55 31.01
C LEU A 83 -12.02 7.06 30.47
N ILE A 84 -12.03 6.02 29.64
CA ILE A 84 -13.27 5.38 29.16
C ILE A 84 -14.02 4.72 30.33
N GLY A 85 -13.31 4.00 31.21
CA GLY A 85 -13.91 3.38 32.40
C GLY A 85 -14.43 4.40 33.42
N GLY A 86 -13.66 5.47 33.67
CA GLY A 86 -14.04 6.54 34.59
C GLY A 86 -15.22 7.38 34.11
N GLY A 87 -15.31 7.65 32.80
CA GLY A 87 -16.47 8.30 32.19
C GLY A 87 -17.75 7.49 32.36
N MET A 88 -17.69 6.17 32.20
CA MET A 88 -18.85 5.29 32.43
C MET A 88 -19.28 5.20 33.90
N ILE A 89 -18.36 5.39 34.86
CA ILE A 89 -18.69 5.36 36.30
C ILE A 89 -19.34 6.68 36.76
N LEU A 90 -18.90 7.82 36.24
CA LEU A 90 -19.47 9.14 36.56
C LEU A 90 -20.88 9.33 35.99
N LEU A 91 -21.20 8.69 34.85
CA LEU A 91 -22.51 8.76 34.22
C LEU A 91 -23.61 7.99 34.96
N ARG A 92 -23.30 7.24 36.02
CA ARG A 92 -24.29 6.42 36.76
C ARG A 92 -25.16 7.21 37.75
N LYS A 93 -24.97 8.52 37.90
CA LYS A 93 -25.75 9.38 38.80
C LYS A 93 -26.66 10.34 38.02
N GLY A 94 -27.89 9.90 37.74
CA GLY A 94 -29.05 10.79 37.93
C GLY A 94 -29.85 11.31 36.73
N GLU A 95 -29.65 10.89 35.47
CA GLU A 95 -30.44 11.47 34.35
C GLU A 95 -30.91 10.47 33.27
N ASN A 96 -31.89 10.96 32.47
CA ASN A 96 -32.71 10.28 31.47
C ASN A 96 -31.96 9.22 30.63
N PRO A 97 -32.43 7.95 30.59
CA PRO A 97 -31.71 6.83 29.96
C PRO A 97 -31.45 7.02 28.46
N ASN A 98 -32.25 7.82 27.75
CA ASN A 98 -32.04 8.11 26.34
C ASN A 98 -30.85 9.05 26.07
N TYR A 99 -30.53 9.93 27.02
CA TYR A 99 -29.38 10.85 26.91
C TYR A 99 -28.08 10.11 27.26
N MET A 100 -28.14 9.22 28.24
CA MET A 100 -27.00 8.43 28.73
C MET A 100 -26.40 7.51 27.64
N MET A 101 -27.24 6.96 26.76
CA MET A 101 -26.79 6.09 25.66
C MET A 101 -26.06 6.87 24.55
N TRP A 102 -26.43 8.14 24.34
CA TRP A 102 -25.84 9.01 23.33
C TRP A 102 -24.44 9.48 23.75
N GLU A 103 -24.27 9.91 25.00
CA GLU A 103 -22.97 10.34 25.54
C GLU A 103 -21.97 9.19 25.66
N ALA A 104 -22.42 8.00 26.10
CA ALA A 104 -21.58 6.81 26.13
C ALA A 104 -21.07 6.42 24.73
N SER A 105 -21.91 6.58 23.70
CA SER A 105 -21.54 6.32 22.31
C SER A 105 -20.46 7.29 21.82
N ILE A 106 -20.55 8.58 22.17
CA ILE A 106 -19.55 9.59 21.80
C ILE A 106 -18.19 9.31 22.47
N VAL A 107 -18.18 8.95 23.75
CA VAL A 107 -16.94 8.67 24.50
C VAL A 107 -16.25 7.42 23.96
N VAL A 108 -17.00 6.35 23.69
CA VAL A 108 -16.47 5.12 23.08
C VAL A 108 -15.95 5.40 21.66
N MET A 109 -16.63 6.25 20.89
CA MET A 109 -16.24 6.62 19.53
C MET A 109 -14.99 7.50 19.50
N GLY A 110 -14.87 8.47 20.40
CA GLY A 110 -13.67 9.27 20.59
C GLY A 110 -12.47 8.40 20.98
N GLY A 111 -12.67 7.43 21.88
CA GLY A 111 -11.67 6.43 22.25
C GLY A 111 -11.25 5.53 21.09
N LEU A 112 -12.20 5.05 20.29
CA LEU A 112 -11.92 4.17 19.14
C LEU A 112 -11.17 4.92 18.03
N LEU A 113 -11.59 6.14 17.68
CA LEU A 113 -10.92 6.99 16.69
C LEU A 113 -9.50 7.38 17.14
N PHE A 114 -9.31 7.64 18.44
CA PHE A 114 -8.00 7.90 19.02
C PHE A 114 -7.08 6.68 18.93
N LEU A 115 -7.58 5.49 19.25
CA LEU A 115 -6.83 4.23 19.11
C LEU A 115 -6.50 3.92 17.64
N ILE A 116 -7.44 4.13 16.71
CA ILE A 116 -7.18 4.00 15.26
C ILE A 116 -6.11 5.01 14.81
N GLY A 117 -6.13 6.23 15.33
CA GLY A 117 -5.11 7.25 15.10
C GLY A 117 -3.72 6.85 15.59
N ILE A 118 -3.63 6.16 16.74
CA ILE A 118 -2.37 5.70 17.33
C ILE A 118 -1.81 4.47 16.60
N PHE A 119 -2.67 3.53 16.20
CA PHE A 119 -2.22 2.23 15.67
C PHE A 119 -2.10 2.18 14.14
N SER A 120 -2.72 3.10 13.40
CA SER A 120 -2.71 3.06 11.95
C SER A 120 -1.57 3.90 11.35
N LYS A 121 -0.36 3.31 11.22
CA LYS A 121 0.70 3.88 10.37
C LYS A 121 0.32 3.92 8.88
N HIS A 122 -0.67 3.14 8.47
CA HIS A 122 -1.18 3.11 7.10
C HIS A 122 -2.41 4.01 6.95
N PHE A 123 -2.25 5.15 6.26
CA PHE A 123 -3.30 6.12 5.94
C PHE A 123 -4.61 5.49 5.41
N LEU A 124 -4.50 4.39 4.65
CA LEU A 124 -5.64 3.70 4.03
C LEU A 124 -6.52 2.94 5.01
N PHE A 125 -5.93 2.29 6.02
CA PHE A 125 -6.70 1.53 7.01
C PHE A 125 -7.50 2.48 7.90
N LYS A 126 -6.90 3.62 8.26
CA LYS A 126 -7.56 4.72 8.96
C LYS A 126 -8.78 5.24 8.19
N ASN A 127 -8.61 5.54 6.91
CA ASN A 127 -9.70 6.10 6.10
C ASN A 127 -10.82 5.09 5.82
N LEU A 128 -10.48 3.81 5.63
CA LEU A 128 -11.48 2.76 5.44
C LEU A 128 -12.33 2.55 6.70
N ILE A 129 -11.71 2.49 7.88
CA ILE A 129 -12.44 2.35 9.14
C ILE A 129 -13.32 3.58 9.39
N ILE A 130 -12.81 4.79 9.15
CA ILE A 130 -13.60 6.02 9.28
C ILE A 130 -14.81 5.99 8.35
N ALA A 131 -14.63 5.58 7.09
CA ALA A 131 -15.72 5.49 6.13
C ALA A 131 -16.78 4.45 6.56
N THR A 132 -16.35 3.27 7.02
CA THR A 132 -17.27 2.22 7.51
C THR A 132 -18.02 2.68 8.76
N LEU A 133 -17.36 3.34 9.70
CA LEU A 133 -18.00 3.91 10.88
C LEU A 133 -19.01 4.99 10.48
N MET A 134 -18.66 5.91 9.57
CA MET A 134 -19.60 6.93 9.11
C MET A 134 -20.85 6.32 8.47
N VAL A 135 -20.71 5.32 7.59
CA VAL A 135 -21.85 4.63 6.97
C VAL A 135 -22.71 3.92 8.02
N PHE A 136 -22.10 3.23 8.99
CA PHE A 136 -22.83 2.57 10.07
C PHE A 136 -23.62 3.58 10.92
N PHE A 137 -23.00 4.68 11.32
CA PHE A 137 -23.67 5.72 12.10
C PHE A 137 -24.76 6.46 11.31
N THR A 138 -24.57 6.67 10.01
CA THR A 138 -25.62 7.16 9.13
C THR A 138 -26.82 6.23 9.16
N ILE A 139 -26.62 4.91 9.02
CA ILE A 139 -27.71 3.93 9.04
C ILE A 139 -28.43 3.95 10.39
N VAL A 140 -27.69 3.93 11.50
CA VAL A 140 -28.25 3.97 12.87
C VAL A 140 -29.01 5.27 13.16
N TYR A 141 -28.45 6.42 12.76
CA TYR A 141 -29.09 7.72 12.93
C TYR A 141 -30.37 7.83 12.10
N VAL A 142 -30.33 7.34 10.85
CA VAL A 142 -31.46 7.29 9.94
C VAL A 142 -32.59 6.41 10.47
N GLN A 143 -32.27 5.25 11.08
CA GLN A 143 -33.28 4.38 11.68
C GLN A 143 -34.00 5.01 12.89
N LYS A 144 -33.32 5.92 13.63
CA LYS A 144 -33.88 6.55 14.83
C LYS A 144 -34.57 7.89 14.55
N SER A 145 -34.26 8.52 13.41
CA SER A 145 -34.78 9.82 12.98
C SER A 145 -36.08 9.67 12.17
N GLN A 146 -37.23 10.07 12.72
CA GLN A 146 -38.51 10.15 11.99
C GLN A 146 -38.58 11.31 10.97
N GLN A 147 -37.45 11.94 10.60
CA GLN A 147 -37.40 13.14 9.75
C GLN A 147 -36.80 12.82 8.37
N PRO A 148 -37.59 12.80 7.28
CA PRO A 148 -37.17 12.30 5.97
C PRO A 148 -36.23 13.22 5.17
N ILE A 149 -36.16 14.52 5.50
CA ILE A 149 -35.39 15.50 4.71
C ILE A 149 -33.88 15.43 5.01
N GLN A 150 -33.48 15.11 6.24
CA GLN A 150 -32.06 14.96 6.59
C GLN A 150 -31.43 13.67 6.05
N LEU A 151 -32.24 12.64 5.76
CA LEU A 151 -31.77 11.37 5.19
C LEU A 151 -31.04 11.54 3.85
N ARG A 152 -31.59 12.37 2.95
CA ARG A 152 -31.04 12.52 1.60
C ARG A 152 -29.64 13.12 1.61
N SER A 153 -29.37 14.12 2.45
CA SER A 153 -28.05 14.75 2.50
C SER A 153 -26.98 13.82 3.07
N ILE A 154 -27.35 13.01 4.07
CA ILE A 154 -26.42 12.08 4.71
C ILE A 154 -26.12 10.89 3.78
N VAL A 155 -27.11 10.36 3.07
CA VAL A 155 -26.90 9.28 2.08
C VAL A 155 -26.01 9.77 0.92
N LEU A 156 -26.23 10.98 0.43
CA LEU A 156 -25.42 11.57 -0.65
C LEU A 156 -23.96 11.80 -0.24
N THR A 157 -23.73 12.32 0.97
CA THR A 157 -22.36 12.52 1.47
C THR A 157 -21.65 11.19 1.71
N SER A 158 -22.34 10.19 2.25
CA SER A 158 -21.79 8.84 2.45
C SER A 158 -21.41 8.18 1.12
N ALA A 159 -22.30 8.25 0.11
CA ALA A 159 -22.04 7.71 -1.22
C ALA A 159 -20.84 8.41 -1.89
N PHE A 160 -20.71 9.73 -1.74
CA PHE A 160 -19.56 10.48 -2.25
C PHE A 160 -18.24 9.96 -1.68
N TRP A 161 -18.14 9.79 -0.36
CA TRP A 161 -16.92 9.27 0.28
C TRP A 161 -16.58 7.83 -0.14
N VAL A 162 -17.58 6.97 -0.33
CA VAL A 162 -17.39 5.60 -0.84
C VAL A 162 -16.84 5.63 -2.27
N VAL A 163 -17.39 6.46 -3.14
CA VAL A 163 -16.90 6.61 -4.53
C VAL A 163 -15.45 7.12 -4.55
N THR A 164 -15.13 8.12 -3.73
CA THR A 164 -13.75 8.63 -3.61
C THR A 164 -12.79 7.56 -3.11
N ALA A 165 -13.17 6.78 -2.10
CA ALA A 165 -12.34 5.70 -1.58
C ALA A 165 -12.12 4.58 -2.62
N ILE A 166 -13.15 4.20 -3.37
CA ILE A 166 -13.03 3.21 -4.46
C ILE A 166 -12.11 3.72 -5.57
N SER A 167 -12.21 5.00 -5.94
CA SER A 167 -11.32 5.62 -6.93
C SER A 167 -9.85 5.56 -6.49
N GLU A 168 -9.58 5.91 -5.23
CA GLU A 168 -8.21 5.88 -4.70
C GLU A 168 -7.68 4.44 -4.56
N ILE A 169 -8.52 3.48 -4.17
CA ILE A 169 -8.15 2.05 -4.18
C ILE A 169 -7.84 1.56 -5.59
N LYS A 170 -8.61 1.98 -6.61
CA LYS A 170 -8.30 1.67 -8.02
C LYS A 170 -6.98 2.30 -8.45
N ARG A 171 -6.73 3.55 -8.07
CA ARG A 171 -5.47 4.25 -8.34
C ARG A 171 -4.27 3.57 -7.70
N ILE A 172 -4.41 3.10 -6.46
CA ILE A 172 -3.35 2.39 -5.73
C ILE A 172 -3.13 1.00 -6.30
N LYS A 173 -4.19 0.26 -6.64
CA LYS A 173 -4.06 -1.04 -7.33
C LYS A 173 -3.43 -0.89 -8.71
N ALA A 174 -3.72 0.19 -9.44
CA ALA A 174 -3.05 0.50 -10.70
C ALA A 174 -1.56 0.80 -10.47
N LYS A 175 -1.22 1.54 -9.40
CA LYS A 175 0.17 1.85 -9.01
C LYS A 175 0.95 0.63 -8.51
N GLU A 176 0.29 -0.35 -7.91
CA GLU A 176 0.89 -1.59 -7.39
C GLU A 176 1.07 -2.65 -8.50
N LYS A 177 0.30 -2.58 -9.59
CA LYS A 177 0.31 -3.60 -10.67
C LYS A 177 1.44 -3.44 -11.70
N SER A 178 2.26 -2.39 -11.68
CA SER A 178 3.31 -2.19 -12.70
C SER A 178 4.66 -1.73 -12.14
N THR A 179 5.20 -2.41 -11.13
CA THR A 179 6.60 -2.20 -10.73
C THR A 179 7.58 -3.11 -11.45
N ILE A 180 7.08 -4.14 -12.14
CA ILE A 180 7.89 -5.20 -12.75
C ILE A 180 7.31 -5.58 -14.12
N PHE A 181 8.11 -5.45 -15.17
CA PHE A 181 7.89 -6.02 -16.49
C PHE A 181 8.69 -7.32 -16.61
N LYS A 182 8.07 -8.37 -17.15
CA LYS A 182 8.73 -9.65 -17.42
C LYS A 182 8.27 -10.16 -18.79
N SER A 183 9.24 -10.51 -19.62
CA SER A 183 9.07 -11.32 -20.81
C SER A 183 10.07 -12.47 -20.79
N ASP A 184 10.04 -13.31 -21.83
CA ASP A 184 11.03 -14.36 -22.04
C ASP A 184 12.43 -13.77 -22.33
N PHE A 185 12.47 -12.55 -22.86
CA PHE A 185 13.69 -11.85 -23.28
C PHE A 185 14.28 -10.94 -22.20
N CYS A 186 13.44 -10.35 -21.35
CA CYS A 186 13.86 -9.28 -20.47
C CYS A 186 13.09 -9.25 -19.14
N LYS A 187 13.71 -8.63 -18.14
CA LYS A 187 13.08 -8.26 -16.88
C LYS A 187 13.40 -6.79 -16.59
N VAL A 188 12.39 -6.00 -16.28
CA VAL A 188 12.55 -4.61 -15.83
C VAL A 188 11.86 -4.43 -14.50
N GLU A 189 12.54 -3.86 -13.52
CA GLU A 189 11.98 -3.63 -12.19
C GLU A 189 12.56 -2.38 -11.54
N TYR A 190 11.77 -1.76 -10.65
CA TYR A 190 12.25 -0.67 -9.82
C TYR A 190 12.69 -1.16 -8.43
N HIS A 191 13.98 -1.01 -8.16
CA HIS A 191 14.63 -1.32 -6.88
C HIS A 191 14.54 -0.10 -5.97
N LYS A 192 13.53 -0.13 -5.08
CA LYS A 192 13.13 1.04 -4.30
C LYS A 192 14.16 1.49 -3.25
N ASN A 193 14.89 0.55 -2.64
CA ASN A 193 15.83 0.89 -1.58
C ASN A 193 17.06 1.59 -2.18
N GLU A 194 17.46 1.14 -3.36
CA GLU A 194 18.58 1.61 -4.14
C GLU A 194 18.19 2.80 -5.04
N LYS A 195 16.89 3.05 -5.25
CA LYS A 195 16.36 4.03 -6.22
C LYS A 195 16.92 3.79 -7.62
N VAL A 196 16.79 2.57 -8.10
CA VAL A 196 17.30 2.16 -9.41
C VAL A 196 16.21 1.52 -10.24
N VAL A 197 16.15 1.87 -11.52
CA VAL A 197 15.47 1.06 -12.53
C VAL A 197 16.48 0.04 -13.05
N PHE A 198 16.19 -1.24 -12.83
CA PHE A 198 17.04 -2.35 -13.23
C PHE A 198 16.42 -3.05 -14.44
N LEU A 199 17.16 -3.09 -15.54
CA LEU A 199 16.83 -3.83 -16.75
C LEU A 199 17.83 -4.98 -16.90
N GLN A 200 17.32 -6.20 -17.10
CA GLN A 200 18.14 -7.39 -17.31
C GLN A 200 17.72 -8.11 -18.58
N TRP A 201 18.64 -8.20 -19.54
CA TRP A 201 18.49 -9.02 -20.73
C TRP A 201 18.79 -10.49 -20.40
N LYS A 202 17.92 -11.39 -20.89
CA LYS A 202 18.03 -12.84 -20.69
C LYS A 202 18.53 -13.57 -21.93
N GLN A 203 18.23 -13.03 -23.11
CA GLN A 203 18.60 -13.53 -24.44
C GLN A 203 18.40 -12.39 -25.45
N PHE A 204 18.99 -12.54 -26.64
CA PHE A 204 18.81 -11.58 -27.74
C PHE A 204 17.33 -11.41 -28.10
N CYS A 205 16.95 -10.17 -28.44
CA CYS A 205 15.61 -9.82 -28.90
C CYS A 205 15.66 -8.59 -29.81
N ARG A 206 14.56 -8.35 -30.55
CA ARG A 206 14.45 -7.25 -31.50
C ARG A 206 13.02 -6.73 -31.60
N GLY A 207 12.85 -5.56 -32.22
CA GLY A 207 11.56 -4.93 -32.41
C GLY A 207 10.85 -4.67 -31.08
N GLU A 208 9.57 -5.02 -30.98
CA GLU A 208 8.81 -4.76 -29.74
C GLU A 208 9.26 -5.61 -28.54
N ASP A 209 9.89 -6.76 -28.75
CA ASP A 209 10.47 -7.55 -27.65
C ASP A 209 11.67 -6.83 -26.99
N TYR A 210 12.34 -5.95 -27.74
CA TYR A 210 13.37 -5.02 -27.24
C TYR A 210 12.76 -3.71 -26.74
N ARG A 211 11.90 -3.08 -27.56
CA ARG A 211 11.37 -1.73 -27.31
C ARG A 211 10.39 -1.67 -26.15
N ALA A 212 9.54 -2.68 -25.95
CA ALA A 212 8.55 -2.68 -24.88
C ALA A 212 9.18 -2.68 -23.47
N PRO A 213 10.20 -3.51 -23.16
CA PRO A 213 10.94 -3.41 -21.91
C PRO A 213 11.59 -2.04 -21.72
N VAL A 214 12.21 -1.48 -22.76
CA VAL A 214 12.86 -0.16 -22.69
C VAL A 214 11.84 0.96 -22.43
N LYS A 215 10.70 0.96 -23.12
CA LYS A 215 9.58 1.89 -22.86
C LYS A 215 9.10 1.76 -21.40
N CYS A 216 9.01 0.54 -20.88
CA CYS A 216 8.65 0.31 -19.47
C CYS A 216 9.70 0.90 -18.51
N ALA A 217 10.99 0.76 -18.81
CA ALA A 217 12.06 1.35 -18.01
C ALA A 217 11.97 2.89 -17.95
N ILE A 218 11.66 3.53 -19.08
CA ILE A 218 11.42 4.98 -19.14
C ILE A 218 10.25 5.40 -18.24
N GLU A 219 9.12 4.69 -18.32
CA GLU A 219 7.95 4.99 -17.49
C GLU A 219 8.22 4.80 -15.99
N LEU A 220 8.99 3.77 -15.63
CA LEU A 220 9.46 3.57 -14.27
C LEU A 220 10.37 4.71 -13.82
N ALA A 221 11.27 5.19 -14.67
CA ALA A 221 12.15 6.31 -14.36
C ALA A 221 11.38 7.64 -14.22
N ARG A 222 10.42 7.92 -15.10
CA ARG A 222 9.51 9.08 -15.00
C ARG A 222 8.72 9.09 -13.70
N THR A 223 8.21 7.93 -13.29
CA THR A 223 7.40 7.78 -12.08
C THR A 223 8.25 7.87 -10.80
N ASN A 224 9.52 7.47 -10.85
CA ASN A 224 10.43 7.43 -9.71
C ASN A 224 11.60 8.42 -9.90
N LYS A 225 11.27 9.72 -9.90
CA LYS A 225 12.23 10.81 -10.16
C LYS A 225 13.54 10.68 -9.37
N GLY A 226 14.64 10.92 -10.06
CA GLY A 226 15.99 10.86 -9.49
C GLY A 226 16.51 9.44 -9.26
N CYS A 227 15.87 8.42 -9.84
CA CYS A 227 16.45 7.09 -9.90
C CYS A 227 17.58 7.03 -10.93
N ASN A 228 18.52 6.12 -10.70
CA ASN A 228 19.55 5.79 -11.70
C ASN A 228 19.11 4.54 -12.51
N PHE A 229 19.80 4.27 -13.60
CA PHE A 229 19.46 3.15 -14.49
C PHE A 229 20.60 2.14 -14.54
N ILE A 230 20.29 0.86 -14.39
CA ILE A 230 21.25 -0.23 -14.48
C ILE A 230 20.78 -1.22 -15.54
N VAL A 231 21.68 -1.59 -16.44
CA VAL A 231 21.44 -2.53 -17.54
C VAL A 231 22.37 -3.72 -17.39
N ASP A 232 21.81 -4.91 -17.13
CA ASP A 232 22.51 -6.18 -17.20
C ASP A 232 22.41 -6.74 -18.62
N ALA A 233 23.52 -6.62 -19.36
CA ALA A 233 23.62 -6.98 -20.78
C ALA A 233 24.32 -8.33 -21.01
N ARG A 234 24.70 -9.05 -19.94
CA ARG A 234 25.56 -10.25 -20.04
C ARG A 234 25.01 -11.40 -20.88
N ASN A 235 23.70 -11.50 -21.06
CA ASN A 235 23.05 -12.66 -21.68
C ASN A 235 22.27 -12.35 -22.97
N GLY A 236 22.27 -11.11 -23.49
CA GLY A 236 21.33 -10.79 -24.57
C GLY A 236 21.68 -9.57 -25.40
N PHE A 237 22.96 -9.28 -25.54
CA PHE A 237 23.43 -8.14 -26.30
C PHE A 237 23.82 -8.58 -27.72
N GLU A 238 22.88 -8.40 -28.64
CA GLU A 238 23.08 -8.42 -30.09
C GLU A 238 22.19 -7.29 -30.62
N ASP A 239 22.72 -6.43 -31.49
CA ASP A 239 22.02 -5.23 -31.96
C ASP A 239 21.34 -5.44 -33.32
N ASP A 240 20.02 -5.27 -33.39
CA ASP A 240 19.31 -5.07 -34.65
C ASP A 240 19.45 -3.60 -35.10
N PRO A 241 19.88 -3.30 -36.34
CA PRO A 241 20.10 -1.92 -36.78
C PRO A 241 18.91 -0.99 -36.61
N ALA A 242 17.68 -1.49 -36.75
CA ALA A 242 16.47 -0.69 -36.58
C ALA A 242 16.22 -0.33 -35.11
N ASP A 243 16.65 -1.18 -34.17
CA ASP A 243 16.55 -0.94 -32.74
C ASP A 243 17.65 -0.02 -32.23
N VAL A 244 18.84 -0.06 -32.84
CA VAL A 244 19.91 0.93 -32.61
C VAL A 244 19.45 2.31 -33.04
N GLU A 245 18.92 2.45 -34.27
CA GLU A 245 18.41 3.73 -34.77
C GLU A 245 17.29 4.28 -33.89
N TRP A 246 16.33 3.44 -33.52
CA TRP A 246 15.27 3.81 -32.58
C TRP A 246 15.84 4.18 -31.21
N GLY A 247 16.84 3.43 -30.74
CA GLY A 247 17.57 3.68 -29.51
C GLY A 247 18.11 5.11 -29.42
N PHE A 248 18.78 5.56 -30.48
CA PHE A 248 19.42 6.86 -30.52
C PHE A 248 18.43 8.00 -30.74
N LYS A 249 17.39 7.79 -31.55
CA LYS A 249 16.41 8.84 -31.90
C LYS A 249 15.32 9.02 -30.84
N GLU A 250 14.91 7.94 -30.19
CA GLU A 250 13.74 7.94 -29.31
C GLU A 250 14.11 7.64 -27.86
N PHE A 251 14.79 6.52 -27.61
CA PHE A 251 15.02 6.05 -26.25
C PHE A 251 15.94 6.99 -25.45
N LEU A 252 17.15 7.28 -25.94
CA LEU A 252 18.11 8.09 -25.19
C LEU A 252 17.59 9.51 -24.88
N PRO A 253 17.00 10.24 -25.87
CA PRO A 253 16.39 11.53 -25.58
C PRO A 253 15.29 11.44 -24.53
N GLN A 254 14.34 10.50 -24.68
CA GLN A 254 13.24 10.35 -23.72
C GLN A 254 13.72 9.95 -22.32
N MET A 255 14.75 9.11 -22.21
CA MET A 255 15.32 8.72 -20.93
C MET A 255 16.00 9.91 -20.23
N SER A 256 16.61 10.82 -20.99
CA SER A 256 17.26 12.02 -20.46
C SER A 256 16.28 12.99 -19.78
N GLU A 257 15.00 12.96 -20.15
CA GLU A 257 13.94 13.80 -19.57
C GLU A 257 13.41 13.28 -18.22
N THR A 258 13.75 12.05 -17.82
CA THR A 258 13.17 11.39 -16.63
C THR A 258 13.76 11.84 -15.29
N GLY A 259 14.94 12.48 -15.33
CA GLY A 259 15.73 12.82 -14.14
C GLY A 259 16.80 11.78 -13.78
N CYS A 260 16.95 10.72 -14.58
CA CYS A 260 18.09 9.81 -14.51
C CYS A 260 19.39 10.55 -14.85
N LYS A 261 20.43 10.36 -14.04
CA LYS A 261 21.75 10.98 -14.25
C LYS A 261 22.85 9.97 -14.55
N GLN A 262 22.72 8.76 -14.03
CA GLN A 262 23.74 7.72 -14.12
C GLN A 262 23.17 6.47 -14.75
N VAL A 263 23.96 5.88 -15.64
CA VAL A 263 23.68 4.59 -16.26
C VAL A 263 24.85 3.66 -15.96
N VAL A 264 24.56 2.45 -15.48
CA VAL A 264 25.60 1.44 -15.23
C VAL A 264 25.31 0.20 -16.06
N PHE A 265 26.31 -0.22 -16.84
CA PHE A 265 26.27 -1.48 -17.59
C PHE A 265 26.96 -2.58 -16.81
N ILE A 266 26.28 -3.70 -16.62
CA ILE A 266 26.84 -4.95 -16.10
C ILE A 266 27.17 -5.84 -17.30
N MET A 267 28.44 -6.22 -17.42
CA MET A 267 29.00 -6.95 -18.56
C MET A 267 29.99 -8.03 -18.10
N ASN A 268 30.31 -8.99 -18.97
CA ASN A 268 31.38 -9.95 -18.70
C ASN A 268 32.75 -9.32 -19.02
N GLU A 269 33.81 -9.79 -18.36
CA GLU A 269 35.19 -9.28 -18.55
C GLU A 269 35.76 -9.58 -19.94
N VAL A 270 35.32 -10.68 -20.57
CA VAL A 270 35.71 -11.09 -21.91
C VAL A 270 34.43 -11.13 -22.74
N ASN A 271 34.32 -10.26 -23.73
CA ASN A 271 33.10 -10.11 -24.51
C ASN A 271 33.44 -9.95 -25.99
N ASP A 272 32.93 -10.84 -26.83
CA ASP A 272 32.99 -10.76 -28.31
C ASP A 272 32.19 -9.57 -28.88
N ILE A 273 31.55 -8.78 -28.02
CA ILE A 273 30.63 -7.66 -28.30
C ILE A 273 31.21 -6.28 -27.91
N GLU A 274 32.51 -6.20 -27.66
CA GLU A 274 33.18 -4.98 -27.15
C GLU A 274 32.93 -3.75 -28.05
N GLY A 275 32.92 -3.95 -29.37
CA GLY A 275 32.69 -2.88 -30.35
C GLY A 275 31.26 -2.29 -30.32
N GLU A 276 30.24 -3.12 -30.12
CA GLU A 276 28.84 -2.67 -30.06
C GLU A 276 28.56 -1.92 -28.75
N MET A 277 29.12 -2.41 -27.64
CA MET A 277 29.00 -1.76 -26.34
C MET A 277 29.76 -0.42 -26.27
N ASP A 278 30.84 -0.28 -27.03
CA ASP A 278 31.53 0.99 -27.21
C ASP A 278 30.68 2.03 -27.93
N MET A 279 29.91 1.63 -28.94
CA MET A 279 28.94 2.51 -29.60
C MET A 279 27.88 2.99 -28.60
N TRP A 280 27.20 2.06 -27.92
CA TRP A 280 26.16 2.44 -26.95
C TRP A 280 26.71 3.27 -25.81
N THR A 281 27.89 2.95 -25.28
CA THR A 281 28.51 3.75 -24.22
C THR A 281 28.76 5.18 -24.67
N LYS A 282 29.30 5.39 -25.88
CA LYS A 282 29.52 6.74 -26.44
C LYS A 282 28.20 7.51 -26.60
N GLU A 283 27.15 6.84 -27.03
CA GLU A 283 25.83 7.47 -27.22
C GLU A 283 25.17 7.81 -25.88
N PHE A 284 25.19 6.89 -24.91
CA PHE A 284 24.68 7.15 -23.56
C PHE A 284 25.47 8.27 -22.87
N MET A 285 26.78 8.38 -23.07
CA MET A 285 27.62 9.42 -22.48
C MET A 285 27.25 10.85 -22.93
N LYS A 286 26.50 11.00 -24.02
CA LYS A 286 25.96 12.31 -24.43
C LYS A 286 24.90 12.85 -23.45
N TYR A 287 24.25 11.95 -22.71
CA TYR A 287 23.11 12.28 -21.85
C TYR A 287 23.36 11.95 -20.36
N PHE A 288 24.22 10.96 -20.06
CA PHE A 288 24.37 10.40 -18.73
C PHE A 288 25.84 10.19 -18.35
N THR A 289 26.11 10.09 -17.05
CA THR A 289 27.37 9.50 -16.56
C THR A 289 27.28 7.98 -16.67
N VAL A 290 28.15 7.38 -17.48
CA VAL A 290 28.15 5.94 -17.74
C VAL A 290 29.28 5.25 -16.98
N LYS A 291 28.99 4.11 -16.35
CA LYS A 291 29.98 3.22 -15.74
C LYS A 291 29.79 1.78 -16.25
N ARG A 292 30.87 1.01 -16.31
CA ARG A 292 30.86 -0.42 -16.64
C ARG A 292 31.40 -1.21 -15.45
N VAL A 293 30.74 -2.30 -15.10
CA VAL A 293 31.07 -3.17 -13.95
C VAL A 293 30.77 -4.64 -14.29
N THR A 294 31.17 -5.56 -13.43
CA THR A 294 30.97 -7.01 -13.66
C THR A 294 29.83 -7.60 -12.85
N SER A 295 29.38 -6.90 -11.80
CA SER A 295 28.35 -7.39 -10.88
C SER A 295 27.36 -6.31 -10.47
N TYR A 296 26.21 -6.75 -9.94
CA TYR A 296 25.18 -5.84 -9.45
C TYR A 296 25.64 -5.05 -8.21
N ASP A 297 26.40 -5.68 -7.31
CA ASP A 297 26.89 -5.02 -6.10
C ASP A 297 27.92 -3.93 -6.43
N GLU A 298 28.79 -4.18 -7.40
CA GLU A 298 29.65 -3.14 -7.98
C GLU A 298 28.84 -2.04 -8.63
N ALA A 299 27.75 -2.38 -9.34
CA ALA A 299 26.90 -1.40 -9.98
C ALA A 299 26.28 -0.43 -8.97
N ILE A 300 25.81 -0.94 -7.84
CA ILE A 300 25.28 -0.11 -6.74
C ILE A 300 26.38 0.74 -6.11
N THR A 301 27.55 0.17 -5.86
CA THR A 301 28.70 0.88 -5.28
C THR A 301 29.19 2.00 -6.21
N ALA A 302 29.06 1.80 -7.52
CA ALA A 302 29.43 2.76 -8.54
C ALA A 302 28.47 3.96 -8.62
N LEU A 303 27.26 3.90 -8.09
CA LEU A 303 26.33 5.03 -8.11
C LEU A 303 26.71 6.09 -7.08
N THR A 304 26.87 7.34 -7.53
CA THR A 304 27.10 8.50 -6.64
C THR A 304 25.78 9.26 -6.42
N TYR A 305 25.36 9.46 -5.17
CA TYR A 305 24.13 10.17 -4.82
C TYR A 305 24.41 11.57 -4.28
#